data_AF-A0A3P6QL40-F1
#
_entry.id   AF-A0A3P6QL40-F1
#
_cell.length_a   1.000
_cell.length_b   1.000
_cell.length_c   1.000
_cell.angle_alpha   90.00
_cell.angle_beta   90.00
_cell.angle_gamma   90.00
#
_symmetry.space_group_name_H-M   'P 1'
#
loop_
_entity.id
_entity.type
_entity.pdbx_description
1 polymer ?
#
loop_
_entity_poly.entity_id
_entity_poly.type
_entity_poly.pdbx_seq_one_letter_code
_entity_poly.pdbx_strand_id
1 'polypeptide(L)'
;MAVNGVYIVLGEANTVVALLNKARRQYQLSHQPPTLEDTEPLLRNFADLKEVLNEVADLGDMNPLTYLSPFLDVIKAQNTNGPITEAALSSVAKFLSYGMIDANSIKAANAVESVAYAVVHTKFIGGKSSGSDECVLYKILLVLRSLLLSPPGALLSNEAVCDMMQSCFRIVFEQHLSPLLRKAAEATLSDMTQLIFTRLPTFHEDARHPYIRKLVSEQLWSFCFCWFVFPLSLNFASVFVTLISRLKGVPFFDFLSESLSRFTVIRKVFGK
;
A
#
# COMPACT_ATOMS: atom_id res chain seq x y z
N MET A 1 -24.40 15.85 -1.03
CA MET A 1 -24.83 14.98 0.08
C MET A 1 -23.56 14.57 0.82
N ALA A 2 -23.35 15.05 2.03
CA ALA A 2 -22.24 14.56 2.85
C ALA A 2 -22.57 13.09 3.17
N VAL A 3 -21.85 12.16 2.55
CA VAL A 3 -21.96 10.75 2.90
C VAL A 3 -21.44 10.66 4.33
N ASN A 4 -22.29 10.29 5.28
CA ASN A 4 -21.91 10.29 6.69
C ASN A 4 -20.82 9.20 6.90
N GLY A 5 -19.57 9.66 7.04
CA GLY A 5 -18.39 8.81 7.16
C GLY A 5 -18.47 7.83 8.33
N VAL A 6 -19.18 8.20 9.40
CA VAL A 6 -19.43 7.33 10.56
C VAL A 6 -20.12 6.02 10.14
N TYR A 7 -21.15 6.09 9.29
CA TYR A 7 -21.84 4.89 8.83
C TYR A 7 -21.02 4.04 7.86
N ILE A 8 -20.13 4.66 7.07
CA ILE A 8 -19.19 3.91 6.23
C ILE A 8 -18.26 3.09 7.12
N VAL A 9 -17.62 3.73 8.11
CA VAL A 9 -16.70 3.05 9.03
C VAL A 9 -17.41 1.94 9.80
N LEU A 10 -18.62 2.20 10.32
CA LEU A 10 -19.42 1.17 11.02
C LEU A 10 -19.77 -0.01 10.10
N GLY A 11 -20.16 0.25 8.86
CA GLY A 11 -20.49 -0.80 7.89
C GLY A 11 -19.29 -1.69 7.56
N GLU A 12 -18.14 -1.08 7.33
CA GLU A 12 -16.88 -1.80 7.09
C GLU A 12 -16.42 -2.59 8.33
N ALA A 13 -16.50 -1.98 9.52
CA ALA A 13 -16.16 -2.63 10.79
C ALA A 13 -17.04 -3.86 11.04
N ASN A 14 -18.36 -3.74 10.84
CA ASN A 14 -19.28 -4.87 10.98
C ASN A 14 -18.96 -6.02 10.02
N THR A 15 -18.49 -5.71 8.81
CA THR A 15 -18.09 -6.72 7.82
C THR A 15 -16.88 -7.50 8.30
N VAL A 16 -15.84 -6.82 8.79
CA VAL A 16 -14.62 -7.46 9.32
C VAL A 16 -14.94 -8.26 10.60
N VAL A 17 -15.73 -7.70 11.51
CA VAL A 17 -16.18 -8.37 12.75
C VAL A 17 -16.99 -9.64 12.45
N ALA A 18 -17.84 -9.62 11.42
CA ALA A 18 -18.59 -10.80 11.00
C ALA A 18 -17.66 -11.94 10.53
N LEU A 19 -16.60 -11.60 9.78
CA LEU A 19 -15.60 -12.56 9.31
C LEU A 19 -14.74 -13.10 10.46
N LEU A 20 -14.29 -12.24 11.39
CA LEU A 20 -13.57 -12.64 12.59
C LEU A 20 -14.39 -13.62 13.45
N ASN A 21 -15.67 -13.31 13.68
CA ASN A 21 -16.56 -14.21 14.41
C ASN A 21 -16.80 -15.54 13.69
N LYS A 22 -16.94 -15.52 12.35
CA LYS A 22 -17.08 -16.73 11.55
C LYS A 22 -15.84 -17.62 11.67
N ALA A 23 -14.65 -17.06 11.55
CA ALA A 23 -13.40 -17.80 11.72
C ALA A 23 -13.30 -18.38 13.14
N ARG A 24 -13.57 -17.58 14.18
CA ARG A 24 -13.58 -18.04 15.58
C ARG A 24 -14.49 -19.26 15.79
N ARG A 25 -15.71 -19.23 15.24
CA ARG A 25 -16.66 -20.36 15.31
C ARG A 25 -16.13 -21.60 14.60
N GLN A 26 -15.51 -21.44 13.43
CA GLN A 26 -14.94 -22.56 12.67
C GLN A 26 -13.81 -23.26 13.44
N TYR A 27 -12.95 -22.50 14.13
CA TYR A 27 -11.89 -23.07 14.97
C TYR A 27 -12.43 -23.82 16.18
N GLN A 28 -13.49 -23.30 16.83
CA GLN A 28 -14.13 -23.99 17.96
C GLN A 28 -14.68 -25.37 17.56
N LEU A 29 -15.18 -25.51 16.34
CA LEU A 29 -15.72 -26.76 15.82
C LEU A 29 -14.63 -27.77 15.43
N SER A 30 -13.44 -27.30 15.02
CA SER A 30 -12.38 -28.18 14.50
C SER A 30 -11.51 -28.85 15.58
N HIS A 31 -11.75 -28.62 16.87
CA HIS A 31 -10.98 -29.17 18.00
C HIS A 31 -9.44 -28.97 17.91
N GLN A 32 -8.98 -28.05 17.06
CA GLN A 32 -7.58 -27.64 17.04
C GLN A 32 -7.30 -26.72 18.24
N PRO A 33 -6.15 -26.86 18.92
CA PRO A 33 -5.77 -25.95 19.99
C PRO A 33 -5.77 -24.52 19.45
N PRO A 34 -6.33 -23.57 20.19
CA PRO A 34 -6.60 -22.25 19.67
C PRO A 34 -5.29 -21.48 19.49
N THR A 35 -4.95 -21.12 18.25
CA THR A 35 -4.07 -19.97 17.97
C THR A 35 -4.84 -18.64 18.19
N LEU A 36 -5.81 -18.61 19.12
CA LEU A 36 -6.82 -17.55 19.25
C LEU A 36 -6.33 -16.33 20.05
N GLU A 37 -5.10 -16.31 20.54
CA GLU A 37 -4.57 -15.18 21.33
C GLU A 37 -4.65 -13.85 20.56
N ASP A 38 -4.62 -13.89 19.22
CA ASP A 38 -4.70 -12.67 18.40
C ASP A 38 -6.14 -12.26 18.02
N THR A 39 -7.15 -13.13 18.06
CA THR A 39 -8.50 -12.78 17.54
C THR A 39 -9.33 -11.96 18.52
N GLU A 40 -9.24 -12.28 19.81
CA GLU A 40 -9.97 -11.58 20.86
C GLU A 40 -9.60 -10.09 21.00
N PRO A 41 -8.31 -9.70 21.01
CA PRO A 41 -7.95 -8.28 21.05
C PRO A 41 -8.44 -7.53 19.80
N LEU A 42 -8.44 -8.16 18.61
CA LEU A 42 -8.98 -7.53 17.40
C LEU A 42 -10.48 -7.25 17.52
N LEU A 43 -11.26 -8.22 18.01
CA LEU A 43 -12.70 -8.03 18.23
C LEU A 43 -12.97 -6.92 19.26
N ARG A 44 -12.15 -6.82 20.30
CA ARG A 44 -12.24 -5.75 21.29
C ARG A 44 -11.96 -4.38 20.68
N ASN A 45 -10.91 -4.24 19.87
CA ASN A 45 -10.59 -2.98 19.19
C ASN A 45 -11.77 -2.47 18.33
N PHE A 46 -12.51 -3.37 17.67
CA PHE A 46 -13.73 -2.99 16.93
C PHE A 46 -14.93 -2.64 17.83
N ALA A 47 -15.05 -3.27 19.01
CA ALA A 47 -16.07 -2.91 19.99
C ALA A 47 -15.81 -1.50 20.54
N ASP A 48 -14.57 -1.22 20.94
CA ASP A 48 -14.14 0.10 21.42
C ASP A 48 -14.35 1.17 20.33
N LEU A 49 -13.99 0.87 19.08
CA LEU A 49 -14.25 1.77 17.95
C LEU A 49 -15.75 2.06 17.79
N LYS A 50 -16.61 1.05 17.92
CA LYS A 50 -18.06 1.22 17.81
C LYS A 50 -18.60 2.14 18.91
N GLU A 51 -18.12 2.01 20.14
CA GLU A 51 -18.51 2.90 21.24
C GLU A 51 -18.10 4.34 20.93
N VAL A 52 -16.85 4.57 20.50
CA VAL A 52 -16.36 5.90 20.12
C VAL A 52 -17.20 6.50 18.98
N LEU A 53 -17.50 5.72 17.93
CA LEU A 53 -18.27 6.21 16.78
C LEU A 53 -19.72 6.56 17.12
N ASN A 54 -20.31 6.01 18.18
CA ASN A 54 -21.66 6.37 18.61
C ASN A 54 -21.73 7.77 19.25
N GLU A 55 -20.62 8.24 19.81
CA GLU A 55 -20.51 9.54 20.47
C GLU A 55 -20.09 10.67 19.51
N VAL A 56 -19.69 10.34 18.28
CA VAL A 56 -19.14 11.29 17.30
C VAL A 56 -20.19 11.67 16.27
N ALA A 57 -20.45 12.98 16.12
CA ALA A 57 -21.40 13.50 15.15
C ALA A 57 -20.81 13.61 13.73
N ASP A 58 -19.55 14.00 13.60
CA ASP A 58 -18.82 14.10 12.33
C ASP A 58 -17.48 13.38 12.41
N LEU A 59 -17.20 12.56 11.39
CA LEU A 59 -15.94 11.83 11.30
C LEU A 59 -14.73 12.78 11.12
N GLY A 60 -14.95 13.96 10.54
CA GLY A 60 -13.89 14.96 10.31
C GLY A 60 -13.24 15.50 11.60
N ASP A 61 -13.97 15.51 12.71
CA ASP A 61 -13.46 15.97 14.00
C ASP A 61 -12.55 14.93 14.69
N MET A 62 -12.68 13.67 14.29
CA MET A 62 -11.94 12.57 14.88
C MET A 62 -10.53 12.44 14.29
N ASN A 63 -9.59 11.88 15.07
CA ASN A 63 -8.29 11.51 14.52
C ASN A 63 -8.47 10.37 13.50
N PRO A 64 -7.98 10.50 12.24
CA PRO A 64 -8.09 9.44 11.25
C PRO A 64 -7.55 8.09 11.73
N LEU A 65 -6.48 8.12 12.52
CA LEU A 65 -5.87 6.91 13.05
C LEU A 65 -6.80 6.14 14.02
N THR A 66 -7.73 6.81 14.69
CA THR A 66 -8.67 6.19 15.64
C THR A 66 -9.60 5.19 14.93
N TYR A 67 -10.11 5.54 13.75
CA TYR A 67 -10.95 4.61 12.98
C TYR A 67 -10.15 3.68 12.07
N LEU A 68 -8.91 4.03 11.70
CA LEU A 68 -8.04 3.17 10.89
C LEU A 68 -7.41 2.04 11.71
N SER A 69 -7.00 2.30 12.96
CA SER A 69 -6.15 1.39 13.73
C SER A 69 -6.73 -0.03 13.86
N PRO A 70 -8.04 -0.27 14.11
CA PRO A 70 -8.54 -1.63 14.23
C PRO A 70 -8.41 -2.43 12.93
N PHE A 71 -8.55 -1.77 11.77
CA PHE A 71 -8.34 -2.41 10.47
C PHE A 71 -6.85 -2.67 10.21
N LEU A 72 -5.98 -1.72 10.57
CA LEU A 72 -4.53 -1.91 10.44
C LEU A 72 -4.02 -3.03 11.35
N ASP A 73 -4.58 -3.20 12.53
CA ASP A 73 -4.24 -4.30 13.44
C ASP A 73 -4.61 -5.66 12.85
N VAL A 74 -5.77 -5.76 12.19
CA VAL A 74 -6.14 -6.98 11.43
C VAL A 74 -5.15 -7.28 10.31
N ILE A 75 -4.69 -6.26 9.59
CA ILE A 75 -3.73 -6.39 8.47
C ILE A 75 -2.35 -6.84 8.97
N LYS A 76 -1.93 -6.36 10.15
CA LYS A 76 -0.64 -6.73 10.77
C LYS A 76 -0.68 -8.08 11.50
N ALA A 77 -1.85 -8.53 11.90
CA ALA A 77 -2.02 -9.75 12.69
C ALA A 77 -1.53 -10.97 11.90
N GLN A 78 -0.64 -11.77 12.49
CA GLN A 78 0.01 -12.88 11.80
C GLN A 78 -0.93 -14.06 11.56
N ASN A 79 -1.99 -14.16 12.37
CA ASN A 79 -2.90 -15.30 12.41
C ASN A 79 -4.25 -15.03 11.74
N THR A 80 -4.40 -13.93 10.98
CA THR A 80 -5.61 -13.67 10.20
C THR A 80 -5.57 -14.45 8.88
N ASN A 81 -6.74 -14.96 8.47
CA ASN A 81 -6.88 -15.67 7.20
C ASN A 81 -7.10 -14.69 6.04
N GLY A 82 -6.80 -15.14 4.82
CA GLY A 82 -6.90 -14.31 3.61
C GLY A 82 -8.20 -13.49 3.50
N PRO A 83 -9.40 -14.08 3.64
CA PRO A 83 -10.66 -13.32 3.54
C PRO A 83 -10.84 -12.20 4.57
N ILE A 84 -10.37 -12.40 5.82
CA ILE A 84 -10.41 -11.36 6.86
C ILE A 84 -9.45 -10.22 6.49
N THR A 85 -8.22 -10.56 6.12
CA THR A 85 -7.20 -9.58 5.71
C THR A 85 -7.64 -8.81 4.46
N GLU A 86 -8.21 -9.50 3.47
CA GLU A 86 -8.76 -8.90 2.25
C GLU A 86 -9.86 -7.89 2.57
N ALA A 87 -10.79 -8.24 3.47
CA ALA A 87 -11.86 -7.34 3.89
C ALA A 87 -11.30 -6.08 4.55
N ALA A 88 -10.33 -6.22 5.46
CA ALA A 88 -9.70 -5.08 6.12
C ALA A 88 -8.96 -4.16 5.13
N LEU A 89 -8.18 -4.73 4.20
CA LEU A 89 -7.52 -3.98 3.12
C LEU A 89 -8.54 -3.25 2.23
N SER A 90 -9.65 -3.92 1.89
CA SER A 90 -10.73 -3.36 1.09
C SER A 90 -11.38 -2.16 1.79
N SER A 91 -11.60 -2.24 3.11
CA SER A 91 -12.11 -1.12 3.91
C SER A 91 -11.15 0.07 3.89
N VAL A 92 -9.84 -0.16 4.10
CA VAL A 92 -8.82 0.90 4.01
C VAL A 92 -8.79 1.53 2.61
N ALA A 93 -8.87 0.73 1.54
CA ALA A 93 -8.93 1.24 0.17
C ALA A 93 -10.14 2.16 -0.06
N LYS A 94 -11.31 1.81 0.48
CA LYS A 94 -12.52 2.64 0.41
C LYS A 94 -12.35 3.95 1.19
N PHE A 95 -11.80 3.91 2.39
CA PHE A 95 -11.54 5.10 3.20
C PHE A 95 -10.65 6.12 2.48
N LEU A 96 -9.62 5.63 1.79
CA LEU A 96 -8.74 6.45 0.94
C LEU A 96 -9.49 6.99 -0.29
N SER A 97 -10.23 6.13 -0.98
CA SER A 97 -10.96 6.48 -2.22
C SER A 97 -12.09 7.48 -1.98
N TYR A 98 -12.71 7.44 -0.80
CA TYR A 98 -13.77 8.37 -0.39
C TYR A 98 -13.22 9.67 0.20
N GLY A 99 -11.90 9.82 0.32
CA GLY A 99 -11.28 11.04 0.85
C GLY A 99 -11.58 11.26 2.33
N MET A 100 -11.73 10.18 3.12
CA MET A 100 -12.06 10.31 4.55
C MET A 100 -10.87 10.82 5.38
N ILE A 101 -9.66 10.79 4.84
CA ILE A 101 -8.47 11.38 5.46
C ILE A 101 -8.25 12.75 4.82
N ASP A 102 -8.44 13.83 5.58
CA ASP A 102 -8.15 15.18 5.11
C ASP A 102 -6.64 15.46 5.14
N ALA A 103 -6.07 15.75 3.96
CA ALA A 103 -4.65 16.04 3.80
C ALA A 103 -4.20 17.32 4.52
N ASN A 104 -5.12 18.24 4.85
CA ASN A 104 -4.79 19.48 5.55
C ASN A 104 -4.74 19.31 7.08
N SER A 105 -5.21 18.16 7.59
CA SER A 105 -5.20 17.88 9.01
C SER A 105 -3.80 17.51 9.49
N ILE A 106 -3.37 18.13 10.60
CA ILE A 106 -2.11 17.81 11.28
C ILE A 106 -2.05 16.33 11.71
N LYS A 107 -3.22 15.68 11.87
CA LYS A 107 -3.36 14.27 12.27
C LYS A 107 -3.16 13.30 11.09
N ALA A 108 -3.19 13.78 9.84
CA ALA A 108 -3.21 12.93 8.65
C ALA A 108 -1.86 12.28 8.35
N ALA A 109 -0.74 12.94 8.63
CA ALA A 109 0.59 12.41 8.34
C ALA A 109 0.84 11.07 9.06
N ASN A 110 0.57 11.03 10.38
CA ASN A 110 0.71 9.82 11.19
C ASN A 110 -0.21 8.69 10.71
N ALA A 111 -1.42 9.03 10.26
CA ALA A 111 -2.38 8.07 9.75
C ALA A 111 -1.92 7.44 8.43
N VAL A 112 -1.45 8.29 7.51
CA VAL A 112 -0.94 7.88 6.19
C VAL A 112 0.31 7.00 6.33
N GLU A 113 1.24 7.37 7.20
CA GLU A 113 2.42 6.56 7.53
C GLU A 113 2.05 5.21 8.14
N SER A 114 1.10 5.20 9.09
CA SER A 114 0.63 3.95 9.71
C SER A 114 -0.02 3.01 8.69
N VAL A 115 -0.77 3.55 7.72
CA VAL A 115 -1.37 2.76 6.63
C VAL A 115 -0.27 2.18 5.74
N ALA A 116 0.68 3.00 5.29
CA ALA A 116 1.79 2.53 4.45
C ALA A 116 2.57 1.40 5.14
N TYR A 117 2.96 1.62 6.40
CA TYR A 117 3.69 0.63 7.19
C TYR A 117 2.93 -0.68 7.34
N ALA A 118 1.66 -0.63 7.75
CA ALA A 118 0.83 -1.82 7.94
C ALA A 118 0.63 -2.61 6.65
N VAL A 119 0.39 -1.92 5.52
CA VAL A 119 0.12 -2.56 4.22
C VAL A 119 1.39 -3.19 3.64
N VAL A 120 2.54 -2.53 3.74
CA VAL A 120 3.83 -3.10 3.30
C VAL A 120 4.21 -4.33 4.12
N HIS A 121 3.97 -4.29 5.44
CA HIS A 121 4.29 -5.37 6.37
C HIS A 121 3.12 -6.33 6.62
N THR A 122 2.13 -6.34 5.72
CA THR A 122 0.97 -7.24 5.80
C THR A 122 1.45 -8.68 5.93
N LYS A 123 0.94 -9.39 6.92
CA LYS A 123 1.13 -10.82 7.11
C LYS A 123 -0.25 -11.46 7.13
N PHE A 124 -0.38 -12.61 6.47
CA PHE A 124 -1.60 -13.40 6.55
C PHE A 124 -1.26 -14.87 6.37
N ILE A 125 -2.10 -15.73 6.92
CA ILE A 125 -1.98 -17.17 6.72
C ILE A 125 -2.40 -17.48 5.29
N GLY A 126 -1.44 -17.93 4.47
CA GLY A 126 -1.70 -18.41 3.11
C GLY A 126 -2.79 -19.47 3.09
N GLY A 127 -3.79 -19.26 2.25
CA GLY A 127 -4.94 -20.14 2.10
C GLY A 127 -4.55 -21.49 1.52
N LYS A 128 -5.46 -22.46 1.64
CA LYS A 128 -5.31 -23.79 1.01
C LYS A 128 -5.33 -23.74 -0.53
N SER A 129 -5.76 -22.61 -1.10
CA SER A 129 -5.78 -22.36 -2.54
C SER A 129 -5.02 -21.07 -2.84
N SER A 130 -4.13 -21.12 -3.85
CA SER A 130 -3.32 -19.98 -4.30
C SER A 130 -4.16 -18.76 -4.69
N GLY A 131 -5.40 -18.95 -5.15
CA GLY A 131 -6.29 -17.85 -5.55
C GLY A 131 -6.71 -16.93 -4.41
N SER A 132 -6.87 -17.44 -3.18
CA SER A 132 -7.23 -16.58 -2.03
C SER A 132 -6.10 -15.62 -1.68
N ASP A 133 -4.85 -16.05 -1.85
CA ASP A 133 -3.68 -15.25 -1.51
C ASP A 133 -3.45 -14.16 -2.56
N GLU A 134 -3.68 -14.49 -3.82
CA GLU A 134 -3.63 -13.51 -4.91
C GLU A 134 -4.68 -12.41 -4.77
N CYS A 135 -5.88 -12.71 -4.26
CA CYS A 135 -6.89 -11.68 -3.95
C CYS A 135 -6.38 -10.69 -2.89
N VAL A 136 -5.73 -11.17 -1.83
CA VAL A 136 -5.13 -10.31 -0.80
C VAL A 136 -4.00 -9.47 -1.39
N LEU A 137 -3.10 -10.07 -2.16
CA LEU A 137 -2.00 -9.37 -2.82
C LEU A 137 -2.52 -8.29 -3.79
N TYR A 138 -3.59 -8.58 -4.53
CA TYR A 138 -4.25 -7.59 -5.39
C TYR A 138 -4.81 -6.42 -4.57
N LYS A 139 -5.42 -6.69 -3.41
CA LYS A 139 -5.88 -5.62 -2.50
C LYS A 139 -4.74 -4.81 -1.90
N ILE A 140 -3.60 -5.43 -1.59
CA ILE A 140 -2.39 -4.70 -1.17
C ILE A 140 -1.98 -3.69 -2.26
N LEU A 141 -1.86 -4.13 -3.52
CA LEU A 141 -1.52 -3.24 -4.64
C LEU A 141 -2.53 -2.07 -4.76
N LEU A 142 -3.83 -2.36 -4.63
CA LEU A 142 -4.88 -1.36 -4.70
C LEU A 142 -4.76 -0.30 -3.58
N VAL A 143 -4.49 -0.72 -2.35
CA VAL A 143 -4.31 0.20 -1.22
C VAL A 143 -3.05 1.04 -1.41
N LEU A 144 -1.92 0.43 -1.75
CA LEU A 144 -0.66 1.15 -1.97
C LEU A 144 -0.80 2.21 -3.07
N ARG A 145 -1.43 1.84 -4.19
CA ARG A 145 -1.74 2.75 -5.29
C ARG A 145 -2.63 3.90 -4.83
N SER A 146 -3.75 3.57 -4.19
CA SER A 146 -4.73 4.57 -3.77
C SER A 146 -4.15 5.53 -2.74
N LEU A 147 -3.33 5.04 -1.81
CA LEU A 147 -2.66 5.85 -0.80
C LEU A 147 -1.73 6.88 -1.45
N LEU A 148 -0.82 6.44 -2.31
CA LEU A 148 0.17 7.34 -2.94
C LEU A 148 -0.49 8.37 -3.86
N LEU A 149 -1.50 7.95 -4.64
CA LEU A 149 -2.19 8.81 -5.60
C LEU A 149 -3.23 9.74 -4.96
N SER A 150 -3.63 9.49 -3.71
CA SER A 150 -4.57 10.36 -2.98
C SER A 150 -3.90 11.66 -2.50
N PRO A 151 -4.68 12.73 -2.22
CA PRO A 151 -4.13 13.97 -1.67
C PRO A 151 -3.30 13.78 -0.38
N PRO A 152 -3.73 12.96 0.60
CA PRO A 152 -2.92 12.67 1.79
C PRO A 152 -1.58 11.97 1.50
N GLY A 153 -1.45 11.33 0.33
CA GLY A 153 -0.19 10.71 -0.11
C GLY A 153 0.97 11.70 -0.31
N ALA A 154 0.71 13.01 -0.31
CA ALA A 154 1.76 14.03 -0.24
C ALA A 154 2.47 14.10 1.12
N LEU A 155 1.87 13.53 2.17
CA LEU A 155 2.42 13.51 3.53
C LEU A 155 3.34 12.29 3.78
N LEU A 156 3.46 11.37 2.81
CA LEU A 156 4.32 10.20 2.92
C LEU A 156 5.80 10.59 2.91
N SER A 157 6.56 9.99 3.81
CA SER A 157 8.02 10.03 3.80
C SER A 157 8.58 9.30 2.57
N ASN A 158 9.76 9.72 2.14
CA ASN A 158 10.47 9.07 1.04
C ASN A 158 10.75 7.58 1.33
N GLU A 159 11.02 7.25 2.59
CA GLU A 159 11.25 5.87 3.06
C GLU A 159 10.01 5.02 2.89
N ALA A 160 8.84 5.51 3.32
CA ALA A 160 7.57 4.82 3.12
C ALA A 160 7.29 4.59 1.62
N VAL A 161 7.48 5.61 0.77
CA VAL A 161 7.30 5.47 -0.69
C VAL A 161 8.22 4.40 -1.28
N CYS A 162 9.49 4.37 -0.87
CA CYS A 162 10.45 3.35 -1.28
C CYS A 162 9.98 1.94 -0.90
N ASP A 163 9.58 1.75 0.35
CA ASP A 163 9.09 0.47 0.88
C ASP A 163 7.83 -0.01 0.14
N MET A 164 6.92 0.91 -0.17
CA MET A 164 5.72 0.64 -0.97
C MET A 164 6.09 0.16 -2.39
N MET A 165 7.00 0.85 -3.08
CA MET A 165 7.46 0.44 -4.41
C MET A 165 8.19 -0.89 -4.37
N GLN A 166 9.03 -1.13 -3.36
CA GLN A 166 9.74 -2.40 -3.16
C GLN A 166 8.75 -3.56 -2.96
N SER A 167 7.67 -3.34 -2.20
CA SER A 167 6.60 -4.32 -2.03
C SER A 167 5.95 -4.70 -3.37
N CYS A 168 5.64 -3.71 -4.22
CA CYS A 168 5.13 -3.96 -5.56
C CYS A 168 6.11 -4.73 -6.46
N PHE A 169 7.42 -4.42 -6.40
CA PHE A 169 8.45 -5.15 -7.15
C PHE A 169 8.52 -6.63 -6.77
N ARG A 170 8.38 -6.94 -5.47
CA ARG A 170 8.34 -8.34 -5.01
C ARG A 170 7.24 -9.13 -5.71
N ILE A 171 6.06 -8.53 -5.87
CA ILE A 171 4.92 -9.15 -6.58
C ILE A 171 5.21 -9.31 -8.08
N VAL A 172 5.78 -8.28 -8.74
CA VAL A 172 6.11 -8.35 -10.18
C VAL A 172 7.07 -9.51 -10.51
N PHE A 173 8.06 -9.76 -9.66
CA PHE A 173 9.09 -10.76 -9.94
C PHE A 173 8.79 -12.16 -9.41
N GLU A 174 7.73 -12.33 -8.60
CA GLU A 174 7.33 -13.62 -8.05
C GLU A 174 6.75 -14.53 -9.13
N GLN A 175 7.51 -15.55 -9.55
CA GLN A 175 7.12 -16.42 -10.69
C GLN A 175 5.96 -17.35 -10.36
N HIS A 176 5.69 -17.58 -9.07
CA HIS A 176 4.60 -18.44 -8.61
C HIS A 176 3.22 -17.76 -8.65
N LEU A 177 3.17 -16.44 -8.89
CA LEU A 177 1.93 -15.69 -9.01
C LEU A 177 1.41 -15.64 -10.44
N SER A 178 0.09 -15.49 -10.57
CA SER A 178 -0.57 -15.37 -11.86
C SER A 178 -0.02 -14.21 -12.70
N PRO A 179 0.01 -14.35 -14.03
CA PRO A 179 0.46 -13.29 -14.92
C PRO A 179 -0.42 -12.03 -14.81
N LEU A 180 -1.71 -12.19 -14.49
CA LEU A 180 -2.63 -11.08 -14.30
C LEU A 180 -2.25 -10.23 -13.08
N LEU A 181 -1.96 -10.87 -11.94
CA LEU A 181 -1.54 -10.15 -10.73
C LEU A 181 -0.20 -9.43 -10.94
N ARG A 182 0.77 -10.09 -11.60
CA ARG A 182 2.04 -9.45 -11.98
C ARG A 182 1.82 -8.24 -12.88
N LYS A 183 0.91 -8.34 -13.85
CA LYS A 183 0.57 -7.21 -14.73
C LYS A 183 -0.10 -6.05 -13.97
N ALA A 184 -0.95 -6.36 -12.99
CA ALA A 184 -1.55 -5.35 -12.12
C ALA A 184 -0.49 -4.65 -11.24
N ALA A 185 0.51 -5.38 -10.76
CA ALA A 185 1.63 -4.82 -10.01
C ALA A 185 2.51 -3.91 -10.88
N GLU A 186 2.79 -4.31 -12.12
CA GLU A 186 3.49 -3.46 -13.11
C GLU A 186 2.74 -2.15 -13.37
N ALA A 187 1.42 -2.22 -13.60
CA ALA A 187 0.59 -1.05 -13.81
C ALA A 187 0.60 -0.12 -12.58
N THR A 188 0.55 -0.70 -11.38
CA THR A 188 0.64 0.05 -10.12
C THR A 188 1.96 0.78 -9.99
N LEU A 189 3.09 0.10 -10.26
CA LEU A 189 4.42 0.72 -10.25
C LEU A 189 4.54 1.84 -11.29
N SER A 190 3.94 1.66 -12.47
CA SER A 190 3.90 2.68 -13.52
C SER A 190 3.21 3.94 -13.02
N ASP A 191 2.03 3.80 -12.42
CA ASP A 191 1.26 4.94 -11.89
C ASP A 191 2.00 5.66 -10.76
N MET A 192 2.60 4.91 -9.83
CA MET A 192 3.41 5.47 -8.73
C MET A 192 4.62 6.25 -9.27
N THR A 193 5.33 5.65 -10.22
CA THR A 193 6.50 6.27 -10.86
C THR A 193 6.09 7.56 -11.58
N GLN A 194 5.02 7.51 -12.36
CA GLN A 194 4.52 8.68 -13.08
C GLN A 194 4.21 9.84 -12.13
N LEU A 195 3.53 9.57 -11.01
CA LEU A 195 3.22 10.59 -10.02
C LEU A 195 4.48 11.21 -9.38
N ILE A 196 5.50 10.40 -9.08
CA ILE A 196 6.77 10.90 -8.53
C ILE A 196 7.43 11.85 -9.53
N PHE A 197 7.47 11.49 -10.81
CA PHE A 197 8.05 12.34 -11.85
C PHE A 197 7.23 13.61 -12.12
N THR A 198 5.89 13.56 -12.02
CA THR A 198 5.07 14.77 -12.18
C THR A 198 5.22 15.75 -11.00
N ARG A 199 5.58 15.25 -9.81
CA ARG A 199 5.90 16.07 -8.63
C ARG A 199 7.35 16.55 -8.62
N LEU A 200 8.25 16.00 -9.45
CA LEU A 200 9.65 16.41 -9.50
C LEU A 200 9.85 17.93 -9.71
N PRO A 201 9.07 18.63 -10.56
CA PRO A 201 9.18 20.09 -10.73
C PRO A 201 8.77 20.91 -9.50
N THR A 202 7.97 20.35 -8.58
CA THR A 202 7.54 21.06 -7.36
C THR A 202 8.56 21.00 -6.23
N PHE A 203 9.65 20.23 -6.40
CA PHE A 203 10.79 20.29 -5.49
C PHE A 203 11.53 21.62 -5.72
N HIS A 204 11.16 22.63 -4.93
CA HIS A 204 11.86 23.90 -4.90
C HIS A 204 13.29 23.68 -4.38
N GLU A 205 14.22 23.70 -5.33
CA GLU A 205 15.63 24.08 -5.22
C GLU A 205 16.18 24.17 -3.79
N ASP A 206 16.74 23.07 -3.28
CA ASP A 206 18.01 23.23 -2.59
C ASP A 206 19.08 23.37 -3.69
N ALA A 207 19.28 24.61 -4.16
CA ALA A 207 20.17 24.96 -5.28
C ALA A 207 21.65 24.54 -5.06
N ARG A 208 21.96 24.03 -3.87
CA ARG A 208 23.27 23.47 -3.49
C ARG A 208 23.40 21.98 -3.78
N HIS A 209 22.31 21.28 -4.11
CA HIS A 209 22.36 19.84 -4.40
C HIS A 209 22.63 19.61 -5.90
N PRO A 210 23.86 19.24 -6.30
CA PRO A 210 24.28 19.17 -7.71
C PRO A 210 23.46 18.18 -8.56
N TYR A 211 22.78 17.24 -7.90
CA TYR A 211 22.00 16.18 -8.54
C TYR A 211 20.63 16.64 -9.07
N ILE A 212 19.99 17.64 -8.45
CA ILE A 212 18.66 18.13 -8.87
C ILE A 212 18.78 18.95 -10.17
N ARG A 213 19.84 19.75 -10.30
CA ARG A 213 20.12 20.50 -11.55
C ARG A 213 20.28 19.56 -12.75
N LYS A 214 20.95 18.42 -12.57
CA LYS A 214 21.21 17.44 -13.63
C LYS A 214 19.94 16.69 -14.08
N LEU A 215 19.03 16.42 -13.13
CA LEU A 215 17.71 15.86 -13.40
C LEU A 215 16.83 16.80 -14.25
N VAL A 216 16.74 18.07 -13.85
CA VAL A 216 15.89 19.06 -14.53
C VAL A 216 16.44 19.42 -15.90
N SER A 217 17.77 19.46 -16.08
CA SER A 217 18.39 19.83 -17.36
C SER A 217 18.42 18.73 -18.42
N GLU A 218 18.53 17.45 -18.03
CA GLU A 218 18.68 16.35 -19.01
C GLU A 218 17.45 15.43 -19.16
N GLN A 219 16.54 15.35 -18.18
CA GLN A 219 15.55 14.25 -18.16
C GLN A 219 14.12 14.67 -18.51
N LEU A 220 13.66 15.89 -18.19
CA LEU A 220 12.26 16.30 -18.39
C LEU A 220 11.77 16.17 -19.84
N TRP A 221 12.64 16.42 -20.84
CA TRP A 221 12.28 16.28 -22.25
C TRP A 221 12.24 14.83 -22.73
N SER A 222 13.24 13.99 -22.40
CA SER A 222 13.22 12.56 -22.78
C SER A 222 12.15 11.76 -22.05
N PHE A 223 11.81 12.13 -20.82
CA PHE A 223 10.80 11.42 -20.02
C PHE A 223 9.38 11.68 -20.50
N CYS A 224 9.02 12.95 -20.76
CA CYS A 224 7.76 13.29 -21.42
C CYS A 224 7.67 12.66 -22.82
N PHE A 225 8.77 12.63 -23.58
CA PHE A 225 8.77 12.10 -24.95
C PHE A 225 8.68 10.57 -25.02
N CYS A 226 9.43 9.82 -24.21
CA CYS A 226 9.31 8.35 -24.18
C CYS A 226 7.97 7.86 -23.61
N TRP A 227 7.38 8.57 -22.63
CA TRP A 227 6.15 8.13 -21.96
C TRP A 227 4.88 8.46 -22.76
N PHE A 228 4.85 9.58 -23.51
CA PHE A 228 3.71 9.90 -24.40
C PHE A 228 3.75 9.11 -25.73
N VAL A 229 4.94 8.73 -26.22
CA VAL A 229 5.09 8.08 -27.53
C VAL A 229 5.09 6.55 -27.46
N PHE A 230 5.41 5.94 -26.31
CA PHE A 230 5.40 4.48 -26.14
C PHE A 230 4.40 4.01 -25.08
N PRO A 231 3.09 4.10 -25.32
CA PRO A 231 2.15 3.28 -24.59
C PRO A 231 2.30 1.82 -25.07
N LEU A 232 2.40 0.90 -24.11
CA LEU A 232 1.99 -0.51 -24.23
C LEU A 232 2.95 -1.65 -24.66
N SER A 233 4.18 -1.48 -25.17
CA SER A 233 4.90 -2.68 -25.71
C SER A 233 6.32 -2.99 -25.26
N LEU A 234 7.07 -2.09 -24.59
CA LEU A 234 8.43 -2.42 -24.13
C LEU A 234 8.54 -2.48 -22.60
N ASN A 235 8.74 -3.72 -22.12
CA ASN A 235 9.35 -4.12 -20.85
C ASN A 235 9.59 -2.97 -19.85
N PHE A 236 8.54 -2.60 -19.09
CA PHE A 236 8.60 -1.55 -18.06
C PHE A 236 9.78 -1.75 -17.12
N ALA A 237 10.07 -3.00 -16.75
CA ALA A 237 11.25 -3.34 -15.96
C ALA A 237 12.58 -2.90 -16.61
N SER A 238 12.72 -3.03 -17.93
CA SER A 238 13.94 -2.63 -18.65
C SER A 238 14.06 -1.11 -18.75
N VAL A 239 12.95 -0.41 -19.04
CA VAL A 239 12.91 1.06 -19.08
C VAL A 239 13.16 1.65 -17.70
N PHE A 240 12.53 1.09 -16.66
CA PHE A 240 12.69 1.50 -15.27
C PHE A 240 14.10 1.24 -14.75
N VAL A 241 14.69 0.06 -15.00
CA VAL A 241 16.09 -0.23 -14.61
C VAL A 241 17.08 0.66 -15.36
N THR A 242 16.84 0.92 -16.64
CA THR A 242 17.67 1.85 -17.45
C THR A 242 17.58 3.27 -16.91
N LEU A 243 16.38 3.69 -16.51
CA LEU A 243 16.14 4.98 -15.91
C LEU A 243 16.82 5.12 -14.54
N ILE A 244 16.58 4.19 -13.61
CA ILE A 244 17.26 4.16 -12.30
C ILE A 244 18.79 4.19 -12.50
N SER A 245 19.31 3.44 -13.48
CA SER A 245 20.74 3.43 -13.80
C SER A 245 21.28 4.77 -14.33
N ARG A 246 20.42 5.58 -14.98
CA ARG A 246 20.73 6.93 -15.44
C ARG A 246 20.55 8.00 -14.34
N LEU A 247 19.89 7.66 -13.23
CA LEU A 247 19.60 8.53 -12.10
C LEU A 247 20.50 8.30 -10.88
N LYS A 248 21.62 7.58 -11.04
CA LYS A 248 22.64 7.37 -10.00
C LYS A 248 23.12 8.71 -9.41
N GLY A 249 23.07 8.84 -8.08
CA GLY A 249 23.48 10.00 -7.30
C GLY A 249 22.36 10.72 -6.53
N VAL A 250 21.11 10.28 -6.66
CA VAL A 250 19.98 10.81 -5.87
C VAL A 250 19.64 9.79 -4.80
N PRO A 251 19.59 10.12 -3.49
CA PRO A 251 19.45 9.14 -2.40
C PRO A 251 18.27 8.18 -2.58
N PHE A 252 17.12 8.69 -3.04
CA PHE A 252 15.92 7.90 -3.37
C PHE A 252 16.17 6.89 -4.50
N PHE A 253 16.81 7.34 -5.60
CA PHE A 253 17.11 6.49 -6.75
C PHE A 253 18.30 5.58 -6.52
N ASP A 254 19.26 5.97 -5.68
CA ASP A 254 20.37 5.13 -5.25
C ASP A 254 19.88 4.02 -4.31
N PHE A 255 18.93 4.29 -3.41
CA PHE A 255 18.26 3.28 -2.61
C PHE A 255 17.45 2.30 -3.47
N LEU A 256 16.66 2.81 -4.43
CA LEU A 256 15.96 1.96 -5.40
C LEU A 256 16.94 1.19 -6.30
N SER A 257 18.06 1.80 -6.72
CA SER A 257 19.11 1.17 -7.51
C SER A 257 19.82 0.08 -6.72
N GLU A 258 20.15 0.31 -5.46
CA GLU A 258 20.80 -0.66 -4.58
C GLU A 258 19.84 -1.81 -4.27
N SER A 259 18.58 -1.51 -3.97
CA SER A 259 17.53 -2.52 -3.79
C SER A 259 17.38 -3.37 -5.05
N LEU A 260 17.22 -2.75 -6.23
CA LEU A 260 17.16 -3.44 -7.51
C LEU A 260 18.45 -4.20 -7.84
N SER A 261 19.63 -3.68 -7.47
CA SER A 261 20.93 -4.32 -7.69
C SER A 261 21.07 -5.59 -6.85
N ARG A 262 20.64 -5.55 -5.57
CA ARG A 262 20.53 -6.73 -4.70
C ARG A 262 19.59 -7.79 -5.29
N PHE A 263 18.50 -7.40 -5.94
CA PHE A 263 17.60 -8.32 -6.66
C PHE A 263 18.17 -8.81 -8.01
N THR A 264 18.96 -7.99 -8.72
CA THR A 264 19.58 -8.37 -10.00
C THR A 264 20.73 -9.38 -9.78
N VAL A 265 21.42 -9.31 -8.64
CA VAL A 265 22.39 -10.33 -8.22
C VAL A 265 21.72 -11.70 -8.05
N ILE A 266 20.46 -11.77 -7.59
CA ILE A 266 19.71 -13.03 -7.50
C ILE A 266 19.45 -13.64 -8.89
N ARG A 267 19.18 -12.81 -9.90
CA ARG A 267 19.00 -13.29 -11.30
C ARG A 267 20.31 -13.79 -11.92
N LYS A 268 21.47 -13.33 -11.43
CA LYS A 268 22.80 -13.81 -11.85
C LYS A 268 23.26 -15.06 -11.09
N VAL A 269 22.73 -15.29 -9.88
CA VAL A 269 23.06 -16.45 -9.03
C VAL A 269 22.14 -17.65 -9.30
N PHE A 270 20.89 -17.43 -9.72
CA PHE A 270 19.92 -18.50 -10.06
C PHE A 270 19.66 -18.65 -11.56
N GLY A 271 20.62 -18.26 -12.40
CA GLY A 271 20.52 -18.40 -13.85
C GLY A 271 20.27 -19.84 -14.30
N LYS A 272 19.01 -20.14 -14.62
CA LYS A 272 18.63 -20.68 -15.92
C LYS A 272 18.06 -19.54 -16.76
#